data_AF-A0A2R4CHB3-F1
#
_entry.id   AF-A0A2R4CHB3-F1
#
_cell.length_a   1.000
_cell.length_b   1.000
_cell.length_c   1.000
_cell.angle_alpha   90.00
_cell.angle_beta   90.00
_cell.angle_gamma   90.00
#
_symmetry.space_group_name_H-M   'P 1'
#
loop_
_entity.id
_entity.type
_entity.pdbx_description
1 polymer ?
#
loop_
_entity_poly.entity_id
_entity_poly.type
_entity_poly.pdbx_seq_one_letter_code
_entity_poly.pdbx_strand_id
1 'polypeptide(L)' 'MLITVDTDRVIELRRLVARACGNRLSFLRMQPIEHASRMQVWLRVREPGVQRVIDAVTRALPAAQLGRVVPA' A
#
# COMPACT_ATOMS: atom_id res chain seq x y z
N MET A 1 7.86 -1.10 1.88
CA MET A 1 7.03 -1.80 0.87
C MET A 1 6.49 -0.78 -0.11
N LEU A 2 6.47 -1.11 -1.41
CA LEU A 2 5.88 -0.28 -2.47
C LEU A 2 4.63 -0.96 -3.02
N ILE A 3 3.57 -0.19 -3.25
CA ILE A 3 2.33 -0.65 -3.87
C ILE A 3 1.95 0.34 -4.96
N THR A 4 1.67 -0.13 -6.17
CA THR A 4 1.11 0.69 -7.25
C THR A 4 -0.36 0.34 -7.43
N VAL A 5 -1.22 1.36 -7.46
CA VAL A 5 -2.67 1.22 -7.67
C VAL A 5 -3.17 2.28 -8.64
N ASP A 6 -4.33 2.07 -9.23
CA ASP A 6 -5.01 3.11 -9.99
C ASP A 6 -5.46 4.25 -9.06
N THR A 7 -5.46 5.48 -9.59
CA THR A 7 -5.68 6.69 -8.78
C THR A 7 -7.04 6.68 -8.06
N ASP A 8 -8.07 6.12 -8.67
CA ASP A 8 -9.41 5.97 -8.08
C ASP A 8 -9.43 4.98 -6.90
N ARG A 9 -8.47 4.04 -6.83
CA ARG A 9 -8.35 3.04 -5.76
C ARG A 9 -7.46 3.50 -4.59
N VAL A 10 -6.79 4.65 -4.70
CA VAL A 10 -5.80 5.10 -3.68
C VAL A 10 -6.42 5.34 -2.30
N ILE A 11 -7.66 5.84 -2.25
CA ILE A 11 -8.38 6.08 -0.99
C ILE A 11 -8.72 4.75 -0.32
N GLU A 12 -9.11 3.74 -1.09
CA GLU A 12 -9.38 2.40 -0.59
C GLU A 12 -8.11 1.74 -0.06
N LEU A 13 -7.01 1.82 -0.80
CA LEU A 13 -5.70 1.35 -0.35
C LEU A 13 -5.31 1.98 0.99
N ARG A 14 -5.43 3.31 1.12
CA ARG A 14 -5.11 4.02 2.37
C ARG A 14 -5.94 3.50 3.55
N ARG A 15 -7.24 3.27 3.35
CA ARG A 15 -8.14 2.72 4.38
C ARG A 15 -7.79 1.27 4.73
N LEU A 16 -7.47 0.44 3.74
CA LEU A 16 -7.05 -0.95 3.96
C LEU A 16 -5.76 -1.02 4.77
N VAL A 17 -4.75 -0.24 4.40
CA VAL A 17 -3.47 -0.21 5.10
C VAL A 17 -3.64 0.29 6.53
N ALA A 18 -4.43 1.35 6.75
CA ALA A 18 -4.70 1.86 8.10
C ALA A 18 -5.35 0.80 9.00
N ARG A 19 -6.32 0.02 8.46
CA ARG A 19 -6.98 -1.06 9.19
C ARG A 19 -6.06 -2.26 9.43
N ALA A 20 -5.28 -2.66 8.43
CA ALA A 20 -4.40 -3.83 8.52
C ALA A 20 -3.20 -3.61 9.45
N CYS A 21 -2.63 -2.40 9.44
CA CYS A 21 -1.42 -2.07 10.19
C CYS A 21 -1.70 -1.56 11.61
N GLY A 22 -2.82 -0.84 11.83
CA GLY A 22 -3.04 -0.10 13.07
C GLY A 22 -1.85 0.82 13.39
N ASN A 23 -1.33 0.71 14.61
CA ASN A 23 -0.17 1.46 15.10
C ASN A 23 1.20 1.04 14.53
N ARG A 24 1.25 0.04 13.62
CA ARG A 24 2.50 -0.46 13.02
C ARG A 24 2.92 0.29 11.76
N LEU A 25 2.05 1.14 11.21
CA LEU A 25 2.36 2.04 10.10
C LEU A 25 3.07 3.28 10.65
N SER A 26 4.35 3.46 10.33
CA SER A 26 5.13 4.62 10.77
C SER A 26 5.26 5.69 9.69
N PHE A 27 5.15 5.31 8.42
CA PHE A 27 5.26 6.25 7.31
C PHE A 27 4.47 5.77 6.09
N LEU A 28 3.80 6.72 5.43
CA LEU A 28 3.10 6.51 4.18
C LEU A 28 3.41 7.70 3.25
N ARG A 29 3.90 7.41 2.05
CA ARG A 29 4.09 8.40 0.99
C ARG A 29 3.30 7.98 -0.24
N MET A 30 2.68 8.94 -0.90
CA MET A 30 1.94 8.73 -2.14
C MET A 30 2.52 9.64 -3.23
N GLN A 31 2.63 9.12 -4.45
CA GLN A 31 3.08 9.89 -5.61
C GLN A 31 2.28 9.49 -6.84
N PRO A 32 1.70 10.45 -7.59
CA PRO A 32 1.10 10.17 -8.88
C PRO A 32 2.20 9.81 -9.90
N ILE A 33 1.91 8.82 -10.73
CA ILE A 33 2.72 8.40 -11.87
C ILE A 33 1.81 8.31 -13.11
N GLU A 34 2.39 8.08 -14.29
CA GLU A 34 1.63 7.86 -15.53
C GLU A 34 0.55 8.94 -15.79
N HIS A 35 0.91 10.22 -15.74
CA HIS A 35 -0.05 11.34 -15.88
C HIS A 35 -1.20 11.30 -14.87
N ALA A 36 -0.93 10.81 -13.65
CA ALA A 36 -1.89 10.65 -12.56
C ALA A 36 -2.99 9.62 -12.82
N SER A 37 -2.82 8.70 -13.77
CA SER A 37 -3.69 7.52 -13.89
C SER A 37 -3.41 6.48 -12.80
N ARG A 38 -2.16 6.44 -12.30
CA ARG A 38 -1.73 5.50 -11.24
C ARG A 38 -1.00 6.22 -10.12
N MET A 39 -0.98 5.58 -8.96
CA MET A 39 -0.39 6.06 -7.72
C MET A 39 0.60 5.05 -7.17
N GLN A 40 1.82 5.49 -6.90
CA GLN A 40 2.79 4.74 -6.11
C GLN A 40 2.64 5.10 -4.64
N VAL A 41 2.56 4.07 -3.80
CA VAL A 41 2.39 4.19 -2.35
C VAL A 41 3.52 3.45 -1.65
N TRP A 42 4.37 4.20 -0.96
CA TRP A 42 5.41 3.64 -0.11
C TRP A 42 4.91 3.57 1.33
N LEU A 43 5.06 2.39 1.91
CA LEU A 43 4.68 2.09 3.27
C LEU A 43 5.92 1.66 4.07
N ARG A 44 6.13 2.30 5.21
CA ARG A 44 7.01 1.78 6.27
C ARG A 44 6.12 1.13 7.33
N VAL A 45 6.18 -0.20 7.40
CA VAL A 45 5.37 -1.02 8.29
C VAL A 45 6.30 -1.96 9.05
N ARG A 46 6.15 -2.05 10.36
CA ARG A 46 6.87 -3.03 11.19
C ARG A 46 6.24 -4.41 11.06
N GLU A 47 7.04 -5.47 11.13
CA GLU A 47 6.50 -6.83 11.20
C GLU A 47 5.61 -7.02 12.45
N PRO A 48 4.58 -7.89 12.39
CA PRO A 48 4.12 -8.69 11.25
C PRO A 48 3.18 -7.95 10.27
N GLY A 49 3.14 -6.61 10.31
CA GLY A 49 2.19 -5.80 9.54
C GLY A 49 2.35 -5.90 8.02
N VAL A 50 3.55 -6.24 7.52
CA VAL A 50 3.80 -6.40 6.07
C VAL A 50 2.93 -7.50 5.46
N GLN A 51 2.90 -8.70 6.05
CA GLN A 51 2.08 -9.80 5.55
C GLN A 51 0.58 -9.47 5.59
N ARG A 52 0.12 -8.82 6.66
CA ARG A 52 -1.28 -8.38 6.76
C ARG A 52 -1.67 -7.39 5.66
N VAL A 53 -0.76 -6.49 5.27
CA VAL A 53 -0.99 -5.58 4.15
C VAL A 53 -1.04 -6.33 2.83
N ILE A 54 -0.13 -7.27 2.61
CA ILE A 54 -0.12 -8.11 1.39
C ILE A 54 -1.44 -8.87 1.27
N ASP A 55 -1.89 -9.54 2.33
CA ASP A 55 -3.14 -10.31 2.34
C ASP A 55 -4.36 -9.42 2.10
N ALA A 56 -4.41 -8.26 2.77
CA ALA A 56 -5.52 -7.32 2.64
C ALA A 56 -5.58 -6.70 1.22
N VAL A 57 -4.43 -6.36 0.65
CA VAL A 57 -4.34 -5.75 -0.68
C VAL A 57 -4.63 -6.77 -1.77
N THR A 58 -4.04 -7.97 -1.69
CA THR A 58 -4.30 -9.04 -2.66
C THR A 58 -5.78 -9.43 -2.69
N ARG A 59 -6.46 -9.41 -1.53
CA ARG A 59 -7.90 -9.71 -1.44
C ARG A 59 -8.80 -8.60 -1.96
N ALA A 60 -8.52 -7.34 -1.63
CA ALA A 60 -9.43 -6.22 -1.92
C ALA A 60 -9.09 -5.46 -3.21
N LEU A 61 -7.82 -5.47 -3.62
CA LEU A 61 -7.28 -4.74 -4.75
C LEU A 61 -6.45 -5.70 -5.64
N PRO A 62 -7.09 -6.65 -6.37
CA PRO A 62 -6.38 -7.66 -7.14
C PRO A 62 -5.54 -7.09 -8.30
N ALA A 63 -5.88 -5.89 -8.78
CA ALA A 63 -5.11 -5.16 -9.78
C ALA A 63 -3.93 -4.35 -9.21
N ALA A 64 -3.79 -4.29 -7.87
CA ALA A 64 -2.66 -3.61 -7.24
C ALA A 64 -1.36 -4.36 -7.52
N GLN A 65 -0.34 -3.63 -7.95
CA GLN A 65 0.99 -4.20 -8.14
C GLN A 65 1.77 -4.05 -6.83
N LEU A 66 2.08 -5.18 -6.22
CA LEU A 66 2.94 -5.23 -5.04
C LEU A 66 4.40 -5.19 -5.49
N GLY A 67 5.06 -4.07 -5.20
CA GLY A 67 6.48 -3.88 -5.47
C GLY A 67 7.37 -4.45 -4.36
N ARG A 68 8.68 -4.19 -4.48
CA ARG A 68 9.70 -4.74 -3.56
C ARG A 68 9.40 -4.37 -2.09
N VAL A 69 9.40 -5.38 -1.24
CA VAL A 69 9.45 -5.20 0.21
C VAL A 69 10.92 -4.92 0.57
N VAL A 70 11.21 -3.67 0.92
CA VAL A 70 12.51 -3.29 1.48
C VAL A 70 12.37 -3.32 3.00
N PRO A 71 13.14 -4.15 3.73
CA PRO A 71 13.19 -4.11 5.19
C PRO A 71 13.62 -2.71 5.63
N ALA A 72 12.94 -2.16 6.64
CA ALA A 72 13.31 -0.88 7.24
C ALA A 72 14.21 -1.08 8.44
#